data_AF-A0A970QBR6-F1
#
_entry.id   AF-A0A970QBR6-F1
#
_cell.length_a   1.000
_cell.length_b   1.000
_cell.length_c   1.000
_cell.angle_alpha   90.00
_cell.angle_beta   90.00
_cell.angle_gamma   90.00
#
_symmetry.space_group_name_H-M   'P 1'
#
loop_
_entity.id
_entity.type
_entity.pdbx_description
1 polymer ?
#
loop_
_entity_poly.entity_id
_entity_poly.type
_entity_poly.pdbx_seq_one_letter_code
_entity_poly.pdbx_strand_id
1 'polypeptide(L)'
;MHKNASPWIIKTQAWILCGFLSVMFLAPASYGQSDTAKTDGSVQSETSQAQEDTASKPEGSAYVLRLKGGIPEELPIPGDPRPYASSPYAEQIDKALAFLAFKDRDVNRLYRLVLLDYMQRKYCLHERYGLKSTYAAHRRDESMGDLGNLKRLIEPDFLVDKEVIDGCERVERIVLSALYCDLYPAELSLLDEILATLKEGMNPFTPVLGLSTLWLRDHNCFLNEPQLMLVRNTLSVMFKNHLQEKGLATSMAGQCLALLFELNHPEMVQDEWLQGVAEAQNDEGGWPTAIGTGNQQSSNGMTTTHLVWALLQHAIPDAPKTPMVQSVSAENNK
;
A
#
# COMPACT_ATOMS: atom_id res chain seq x y z
N MET A 1 -37.05 -14.08 32.46
CA MET A 1 -37.49 -12.73 32.07
C MET A 1 -36.36 -12.05 31.32
N HIS A 2 -36.27 -12.26 30.01
CA HIS A 2 -35.27 -11.61 29.14
C HIS A 2 -35.77 -10.22 28.77
N LYS A 3 -34.96 -9.20 29.04
CA LYS A 3 -35.19 -7.82 28.61
C LYS A 3 -34.77 -7.70 27.14
N ASN A 4 -35.72 -7.35 26.28
CA ASN A 4 -35.51 -7.01 24.89
C ASN A 4 -34.64 -5.76 24.78
N ALA A 5 -33.49 -5.88 24.10
CA ALA A 5 -32.71 -4.73 23.67
C ALA A 5 -33.41 -4.01 22.52
N SER A 6 -33.35 -2.68 22.53
CA SER A 6 -34.08 -1.78 21.64
C SER A 6 -33.52 -1.81 20.19
N PRO A 7 -34.37 -1.93 19.15
CA PRO A 7 -33.95 -2.00 17.74
C PRO A 7 -33.44 -0.67 17.16
N TRP A 8 -33.30 0.39 17.96
CA TRP A 8 -32.84 1.70 17.49
C TRP A 8 -31.32 1.89 17.52
N ILE A 9 -30.57 1.04 18.24
CA ILE A 9 -29.09 1.19 18.35
C ILE A 9 -28.37 0.54 17.16
N ILE A 10 -28.99 -0.43 16.48
CA ILE A 10 -28.39 -1.15 15.35
C ILE A 10 -28.39 -0.29 14.06
N LYS A 11 -29.32 0.66 13.92
CA LYS A 11 -29.44 1.47 12.69
C LYS A 11 -28.46 2.65 12.60
N THR A 12 -27.85 3.07 13.71
CA THR A 12 -26.93 4.22 13.72
C THR A 12 -25.49 3.84 13.37
N GLN A 13 -25.10 2.56 13.50
CA GLN A 13 -23.77 2.11 13.07
C GLN A 13 -23.67 1.85 11.56
N ALA A 14 -24.79 1.52 10.89
CA ALA A 14 -24.81 1.29 9.44
C ALA A 14 -24.49 2.54 8.58
N TRP A 15 -24.72 3.75 9.11
CA TRP A 15 -24.44 5.00 8.37
C TRP A 15 -22.98 5.46 8.45
N ILE A 16 -22.21 4.97 9.42
CA ILE A 16 -20.78 5.29 9.54
C ILE A 16 -19.93 4.38 8.62
N LEU A 17 -20.44 3.19 8.26
CA LEU A 17 -19.73 2.20 7.44
C LEU A 17 -19.74 2.48 5.93
N CYS A 18 -20.81 3.05 5.35
CA CYS A 18 -20.84 3.40 3.92
C CYS A 18 -19.85 4.51 3.51
N GLY A 19 -19.32 5.28 4.46
CA GLY A 19 -18.30 6.29 4.19
C GLY A 19 -16.90 5.72 3.90
N PHE A 20 -16.60 4.50 4.35
CA PHE A 20 -15.22 4.00 4.38
C PHE A 20 -14.67 3.51 3.03
N LEU A 21 -15.50 2.87 2.20
CA LEU A 21 -15.10 2.56 0.81
C LEU A 21 -14.94 3.84 -0.03
N SER A 22 -15.64 4.93 0.32
CA SER A 22 -15.40 6.25 -0.27
C SER A 22 -14.08 6.87 0.20
N VAL A 23 -13.69 6.73 1.46
CA VAL A 23 -12.44 7.30 1.99
C VAL A 23 -11.18 6.57 1.49
N MET A 24 -11.28 5.27 1.18
CA MET A 24 -10.18 4.51 0.56
C MET A 24 -9.93 4.87 -0.91
N PHE A 25 -10.89 5.50 -1.62
CA PHE A 25 -10.83 5.63 -3.10
C PHE A 25 -11.23 6.99 -3.68
N LEU A 26 -11.90 7.88 -2.95
CA LEU A 26 -12.22 9.23 -3.41
C LEU A 26 -11.19 10.23 -2.90
N ALA A 27 -10.18 10.49 -3.73
CA ALA A 27 -9.58 11.82 -3.72
C ALA A 27 -10.71 12.84 -4.03
N PRO A 28 -10.84 13.94 -3.27
CA PRO A 28 -11.75 15.01 -3.66
C PRO A 28 -11.31 15.50 -5.04
N ALA A 29 -12.22 15.46 -6.02
CA ALA A 29 -12.02 16.16 -7.28
C ALA A 29 -11.94 17.66 -6.98
N SER A 30 -10.74 18.20 -6.79
CA SER A 30 -10.56 19.64 -6.66
C SER A 30 -10.77 20.25 -8.04
N TYR A 31 -11.98 20.77 -8.26
CA TYR A 31 -12.24 21.76 -9.30
C TYR A 31 -11.32 22.96 -9.08
N GLY A 32 -10.62 23.35 -10.13
CA GLY A 32 -9.53 24.32 -10.06
C GLY A 32 -9.97 25.75 -9.77
N GLN A 33 -9.00 26.55 -9.35
CA GLN A 33 -9.01 27.98 -9.59
C GLN A 33 -7.59 28.46 -9.86
N SER A 34 -7.35 28.83 -11.11
CA SER A 34 -6.15 29.50 -11.58
C SER A 34 -6.23 30.97 -11.18
N ASP A 35 -5.26 31.45 -10.40
CA ASP A 35 -4.99 32.88 -10.31
C ASP A 35 -3.56 33.17 -10.74
N THR A 36 -3.46 33.86 -11.87
CA THR A 36 -2.26 34.50 -12.40
C THR A 36 -1.91 35.72 -11.58
N ALA A 37 -0.69 35.79 -11.04
CA ALA A 37 -0.07 37.05 -10.66
C ALA A 37 1.44 37.02 -10.96
N LYS A 38 1.83 37.82 -11.96
CA LYS A 38 3.20 38.26 -12.22
C LYS A 38 3.66 39.18 -11.09
N THR A 39 4.91 39.05 -10.63
CA THR A 39 5.77 40.23 -10.38
C THR A 39 7.24 39.88 -10.59
N ASP A 40 7.92 40.73 -11.35
CA ASP A 40 9.35 40.75 -11.63
C ASP A 40 10.18 41.15 -10.39
N GLY A 41 11.46 40.71 -10.34
CA GLY A 41 12.40 41.16 -9.30
C GLY A 41 13.81 40.54 -9.32
N SER A 42 14.62 40.91 -10.32
CA SER A 42 16.07 41.20 -10.29
C SER A 42 17.05 40.52 -9.28
N VAL A 43 18.01 39.79 -9.86
CA VAL A 43 19.51 39.85 -9.71
C VAL A 43 20.15 39.87 -8.31
N GLN A 44 20.97 38.84 -8.00
CA GLN A 44 22.43 38.97 -7.82
C GLN A 44 23.13 37.60 -7.74
N SER A 45 24.26 37.51 -8.44
CA SER A 45 25.26 36.43 -8.34
C SER A 45 26.01 36.54 -7.03
N GLU A 46 26.38 35.40 -6.44
CA GLU A 46 27.70 35.27 -5.80
C GLU A 46 28.18 33.82 -5.80
N THR A 47 29.31 33.65 -6.49
CA THR A 47 30.19 32.51 -6.52
C THR A 47 30.83 32.33 -5.14
N SER A 48 30.80 31.14 -4.56
CA SER A 48 31.78 30.76 -3.53
C SER A 48 32.00 29.26 -3.50
N GLN A 49 33.11 28.91 -4.15
CA GLN A 49 34.15 27.95 -3.77
C GLN A 49 33.73 26.69 -3.01
N ALA A 50 33.93 25.58 -3.71
CA ALA A 50 34.14 24.25 -3.16
C ALA A 50 35.23 24.29 -2.08
N GLN A 51 34.87 23.82 -0.89
CA GLN A 51 35.82 23.37 0.11
C GLN A 51 35.52 21.91 0.38
N GLU A 52 36.33 21.07 -0.26
CA GLU A 52 36.31 19.62 -0.17
C GLU A 52 37.01 19.22 1.14
N ASP A 53 36.30 19.37 2.26
CA ASP A 53 36.74 18.84 3.54
C ASP A 53 36.52 17.31 3.54
N THR A 54 37.53 16.58 3.10
CA THR A 54 37.69 15.15 3.37
C THR A 54 38.07 14.97 4.84
N ALA A 55 37.12 15.26 5.73
CA ALA A 55 37.20 14.89 7.13
C ALA A 55 37.00 13.38 7.24
N SER A 56 38.10 12.68 7.52
CA SER A 56 38.09 11.28 7.93
C SER A 56 37.15 11.12 9.13
N LYS A 57 36.01 10.47 8.89
CA LYS A 57 34.98 10.20 9.90
C LYS A 57 35.62 9.33 11.00
N PRO A 58 35.57 9.73 12.28
CA PRO A 58 36.05 8.88 13.36
C PRO A 58 35.19 7.61 13.40
N GLU A 59 35.84 6.46 13.25
CA GLU A 59 35.24 5.14 13.51
C GLU A 59 34.60 5.17 14.90
N GLY A 60 33.27 5.11 14.97
CA GLY A 60 32.52 5.03 16.23
C GLY A 60 31.59 6.21 16.56
N SER A 61 31.52 7.28 15.75
CA SER A 61 30.46 8.28 15.95
C SER A 61 29.11 7.77 15.44
N ALA A 62 28.09 7.77 16.31
CA ALA A 62 26.74 7.35 15.95
C ALA A 62 26.22 8.22 14.79
N TYR A 63 25.76 7.58 13.71
CA TYR A 63 25.18 8.29 12.57
C TYR A 63 23.93 9.05 13.02
N VAL A 64 23.93 10.38 12.84
CA VAL A 64 22.77 11.23 13.12
C VAL A 64 22.02 11.45 11.82
N LEU A 65 20.81 10.90 11.73
CA LEU A 65 19.92 11.09 10.59
C LEU A 65 19.50 12.56 10.49
N ARG A 66 19.95 13.24 9.44
CA ARG A 66 19.56 14.62 9.12
C ARG A 66 18.44 14.62 8.10
N LEU A 67 17.43 15.46 8.32
CA LEU A 67 16.30 15.62 7.42
C LEU A 67 16.33 17.00 6.75
N LYS A 68 16.17 17.03 5.43
CA LYS A 68 15.99 18.25 4.63
C LYS A 68 14.67 18.14 3.87
N GLY A 69 13.76 19.10 4.08
CA GLY A 69 12.43 19.05 3.45
C GLY A 69 11.58 17.83 3.86
N GLY A 70 11.83 17.26 5.04
CA GLY A 70 11.11 16.09 5.55
C GLY A 70 11.61 14.74 5.05
N ILE A 71 12.75 14.68 4.34
CA ILE A 71 13.38 13.46 3.83
C ILE A 71 14.84 13.41 4.32
N PRO A 72 15.42 12.22 4.57
CA PRO A 72 16.86 12.06 4.79
C PRO A 72 17.71 12.80 3.76
N GLU A 73 18.72 13.53 4.21
CA GLU A 73 19.66 14.25 3.35
C GLU A 73 20.55 13.31 2.54
N GLU A 74 20.79 12.11 3.05
CA GLU A 74 21.62 11.07 2.42
C GLU A 74 20.76 9.83 2.14
N LEU A 75 20.80 9.36 0.90
CA LEU A 75 20.16 8.11 0.45
C LEU A 75 21.19 7.26 -0.31
N PRO A 76 21.22 5.92 -0.12
CA PRO A 76 20.46 5.18 0.89
C PRO A 76 20.86 5.59 2.31
N ILE A 77 19.96 5.41 3.28
CA ILE A 77 20.23 5.76 4.68
C ILE A 77 21.37 4.87 5.20
N PRO A 78 22.48 5.43 5.69
CA PRO A 78 23.61 4.64 6.19
C PRO A 78 23.20 3.65 7.27
N GLY A 79 23.60 2.39 7.07
CA GLY A 79 23.31 1.28 7.98
C GLY A 79 22.00 0.53 7.70
N ASP A 80 21.12 1.05 6.84
CA ASP A 80 19.92 0.32 6.45
C ASP A 80 20.29 -0.87 5.54
N PRO A 81 19.76 -2.09 5.78
CA PRO A 81 19.92 -3.21 4.86
C PRO A 81 19.28 -2.87 3.51
N ARG A 82 20.01 -3.18 2.44
CA ARG A 82 19.59 -2.87 1.06
C ARG A 82 19.60 -4.15 0.20
N PRO A 83 18.69 -5.12 0.46
CA PRO A 83 18.69 -6.41 -0.23
C PRO A 83 18.40 -6.30 -1.74
N TYR A 84 17.83 -5.17 -2.17
CA TYR A 84 17.57 -4.82 -3.57
C TYR A 84 18.72 -4.01 -4.21
N ALA A 85 19.90 -3.90 -3.59
CA ALA A 85 20.98 -3.00 -4.05
C ALA A 85 21.47 -3.28 -5.48
N SER A 86 21.35 -4.51 -5.98
CA SER A 86 21.72 -4.90 -7.35
C SER A 86 20.66 -4.57 -8.40
N SER A 87 19.46 -4.15 -7.98
CA SER A 87 18.38 -3.78 -8.89
C SER A 87 18.73 -2.51 -9.68
N PRO A 88 18.38 -2.41 -10.97
CA PRO A 88 18.47 -1.15 -11.70
C PRO A 88 17.56 -0.05 -11.12
N TYR A 89 16.58 -0.42 -10.30
CA TYR A 89 15.62 0.48 -9.67
C TYR A 89 15.94 0.77 -8.19
N ALA A 90 17.15 0.44 -7.71
CA ALA A 90 17.48 0.53 -6.30
C ALA A 90 17.41 1.97 -5.75
N GLU A 91 17.78 2.96 -6.55
CA GLU A 91 17.65 4.38 -6.17
C GLU A 91 16.19 4.79 -5.99
N GLN A 92 15.31 4.37 -6.90
CA GLN A 92 13.88 4.66 -6.83
C GLN A 92 13.25 4.01 -5.60
N ILE A 93 13.65 2.78 -5.28
CA ILE A 93 13.20 2.09 -4.06
C ILE A 93 13.64 2.87 -2.82
N ASP A 94 14.90 3.30 -2.72
CA ASP A 94 15.40 4.07 -1.56
C ASP A 94 14.62 5.37 -1.36
N LYS A 95 14.42 6.12 -2.44
CA LYS A 95 13.65 7.38 -2.44
C LYS A 95 12.20 7.16 -2.01
N ALA A 96 11.55 6.11 -2.51
CA ALA A 96 10.17 5.77 -2.18
C ALA A 96 10.00 5.35 -0.73
N LEU A 97 10.90 4.51 -0.21
CA LEU A 97 10.90 4.10 1.19
C LEU A 97 11.08 5.30 2.12
N ALA A 98 11.99 6.22 1.77
CA ALA A 98 12.19 7.46 2.49
C ALA A 98 10.94 8.37 2.45
N PHE A 99 10.30 8.52 1.29
CA PHE A 99 9.05 9.25 1.16
C PHE A 99 7.97 8.69 2.10
N LEU A 100 7.72 7.38 2.06
CA LEU A 100 6.68 6.74 2.87
C LEU A 100 6.96 6.84 4.37
N ALA A 101 8.22 6.72 4.80
CA ALA A 101 8.58 6.73 6.22
C ALA A 101 8.64 8.14 6.84
N PHE A 102 8.97 9.17 6.04
CA PHE A 102 9.29 10.51 6.57
C PHE A 102 8.41 11.64 6.02
N LYS A 103 7.87 11.51 4.80
CA LYS A 103 7.15 12.61 4.13
C LYS A 103 5.65 12.36 3.94
N ASP A 104 5.19 11.12 3.77
CA ASP A 104 3.75 10.83 3.66
C ASP A 104 3.00 11.14 4.98
N ARG A 105 2.20 12.21 4.97
CA ARG A 105 1.39 12.69 6.11
C ARG A 105 -0.11 12.65 5.85
N ASP A 106 -0.58 11.87 4.88
CA ASP A 106 -2.01 11.79 4.64
C ASP A 106 -2.76 11.10 5.80
N VAL A 107 -3.92 11.65 6.14
CA VAL A 107 -4.69 11.30 7.36
C VAL A 107 -5.30 9.91 7.32
N ASN A 108 -5.31 9.23 6.17
CA ASN A 108 -5.83 7.88 6.00
C ASN A 108 -4.69 6.87 5.68
N ARG A 109 -3.46 7.17 6.13
CA ARG A 109 -2.28 6.37 5.81
C ARG A 109 -2.19 5.02 6.51
N LEU A 110 -3.04 4.70 7.49
CA LEU A 110 -2.87 3.49 8.29
C LEU A 110 -2.82 2.21 7.43
N TYR A 111 -3.68 2.09 6.42
CA TYR A 111 -3.63 0.97 5.47
C TYR A 111 -2.30 0.90 4.69
N ARG A 112 -1.69 2.04 4.36
CA ARG A 112 -0.37 2.10 3.71
C ARG A 112 0.74 1.62 4.62
N LEU A 113 0.65 1.97 5.90
CA LEU A 113 1.61 1.51 6.90
C LEU A 113 1.53 -0.01 7.11
N VAL A 114 0.34 -0.60 7.00
CA VAL A 114 0.18 -2.07 6.97
C VAL A 114 0.95 -2.67 5.80
N LEU A 115 0.77 -2.12 4.59
CA LEU A 115 1.49 -2.63 3.41
C LEU A 115 3.00 -2.40 3.52
N LEU A 116 3.44 -1.27 4.08
CA LEU A 116 4.85 -0.99 4.32
C LEU A 116 5.47 -1.96 5.33
N ASP A 117 4.75 -2.30 6.40
CA ASP A 117 5.16 -3.33 7.35
C ASP A 117 5.26 -4.71 6.69
N TYR A 118 4.27 -5.06 5.87
CA TYR A 118 4.31 -6.29 5.09
C TYR A 118 5.55 -6.36 4.19
N MET A 119 5.83 -5.29 3.43
CA MET A 119 7.03 -5.20 2.59
C MET A 119 8.32 -5.26 3.44
N GLN A 120 8.34 -4.62 4.60
CA GLN A 120 9.48 -4.66 5.51
C GLN A 120 9.81 -6.10 5.92
N ARG A 121 8.80 -6.86 6.33
CA ARG A 121 8.96 -8.27 6.71
C ARG A 121 9.35 -9.15 5.52
N LYS A 122 8.66 -8.99 4.39
CA LYS A 122 8.86 -9.83 3.21
C LYS A 122 10.23 -9.64 2.57
N TYR A 123 10.68 -8.40 2.46
CA TYR A 123 11.93 -8.05 1.78
C TYR A 123 13.08 -7.76 2.73
N CYS A 124 12.94 -8.06 4.02
CA CYS A 124 13.98 -7.82 5.05
C CYS A 124 14.50 -6.37 5.07
N LEU A 125 13.59 -5.39 4.95
CA LEU A 125 13.94 -3.97 5.01
C LEU A 125 14.26 -3.57 6.47
N HIS A 126 14.88 -2.41 6.65
CA HIS A 126 15.18 -1.87 7.98
C HIS A 126 13.91 -1.76 8.87
N GLU A 127 14.04 -1.98 10.17
CA GLU A 127 12.93 -1.96 11.15
C GLU A 127 12.17 -0.62 11.21
N ARG A 128 12.76 0.45 10.66
CA ARG A 128 12.14 1.79 10.58
C ARG A 128 10.90 1.80 9.71
N TYR A 129 10.81 0.87 8.75
CA TYR A 129 9.67 0.71 7.84
C TYR A 129 8.57 -0.17 8.46
N GLY A 130 8.85 -0.86 9.56
CA GLY A 130 7.86 -1.68 10.26
C GLY A 130 6.77 -0.83 10.94
N LEU A 131 5.60 -1.42 11.16
CA LEU A 131 4.45 -0.75 11.74
C LEU A 131 4.75 -0.19 13.14
N LYS A 132 5.51 -0.93 13.95
CA LYS A 132 5.92 -0.51 15.30
C LYS A 132 6.64 0.84 15.30
N SER A 133 7.45 1.10 14.27
CA SER A 133 8.25 2.32 14.12
C SER A 133 7.44 3.45 13.48
N THR A 134 6.65 3.14 12.46
CA THR A 134 5.87 4.13 11.70
C THR A 134 4.58 4.57 12.42
N TYR A 135 4.03 3.73 13.28
CA TYR A 135 2.82 3.96 14.10
C TYR A 135 3.12 4.36 15.57
N ALA A 136 4.37 4.68 15.88
CA ALA A 136 4.79 5.05 17.22
C ALA A 136 4.04 6.29 17.76
N ALA A 137 3.78 6.31 19.07
CA ALA A 137 2.93 7.32 19.72
C ALA A 137 3.37 8.79 19.46
N HIS A 138 4.67 9.05 19.40
CA HIS A 138 5.22 10.38 19.11
C HIS A 138 5.01 10.87 17.67
N ARG A 139 4.42 10.04 16.80
CA ARG A 139 4.03 10.39 15.43
C ARG A 139 2.50 10.48 15.26
N ARG A 140 1.73 10.32 16.35
CA ARG A 140 0.25 10.30 16.37
C ARG A 140 -0.40 11.67 16.54
N ASP A 141 0.35 12.76 16.40
CA ASP A 141 -0.21 14.12 16.48
C ASP A 141 -1.32 14.36 15.44
N GLU A 142 -1.41 13.51 14.41
CA GLU A 142 -2.47 13.47 13.42
C GLU A 142 -3.19 12.10 13.45
N SER A 143 -4.52 12.12 13.34
CA SER A 143 -5.32 10.90 13.12
C SER A 143 -4.80 10.18 11.88
N MET A 144 -4.45 8.89 11.99
CA MET A 144 -3.96 8.08 10.86
C MET A 144 -5.09 7.29 10.17
N GLY A 145 -6.34 7.56 10.56
CA GLY A 145 -7.53 6.84 10.11
C GLY A 145 -7.89 5.69 11.04
N ASP A 146 -9.08 5.14 10.82
CA ASP A 146 -9.58 3.94 11.48
C ASP A 146 -9.67 2.81 10.45
N LEU A 147 -9.18 1.62 10.80
CA LEU A 147 -9.33 0.44 9.93
C LEU A 147 -10.72 -0.21 10.10
N GLY A 148 -11.48 0.15 11.14
CA GLY A 148 -12.79 -0.44 11.42
C GLY A 148 -12.69 -1.97 11.49
N ASN A 149 -13.47 -2.67 10.68
CA ASN A 149 -13.45 -4.13 10.62
C ASN A 149 -12.16 -4.72 10.01
N LEU A 150 -11.29 -3.92 9.40
CA LEU A 150 -9.97 -4.32 8.92
C LEU A 150 -8.87 -4.26 9.99
N LYS A 151 -9.21 -3.93 11.24
CA LYS A 151 -8.24 -3.78 12.33
C LYS A 151 -7.41 -5.04 12.60
N ARG A 152 -7.91 -6.21 12.18
CA ARG A 152 -7.15 -7.48 12.15
C ARG A 152 -5.81 -7.39 11.41
N LEU A 153 -5.67 -6.47 10.46
CA LEU A 153 -4.41 -6.21 9.74
C LEU A 153 -3.28 -5.70 10.65
N ILE A 154 -3.60 -5.10 11.79
CA ILE A 154 -2.63 -4.55 12.76
C ILE A 154 -2.75 -5.20 14.14
N GLU A 155 -3.88 -5.82 14.43
CA GLU A 155 -4.20 -6.52 15.67
C GLU A 155 -4.73 -7.92 15.31
N PRO A 156 -3.86 -8.92 15.14
CA PRO A 156 -4.25 -10.26 14.68
C PRO A 156 -5.35 -10.96 15.47
N ASP A 157 -5.51 -10.58 16.74
CA ASP A 157 -6.51 -11.08 17.68
C ASP A 157 -7.83 -10.29 17.63
N PHE A 158 -7.91 -9.21 16.87
CA PHE A 158 -9.15 -8.45 16.68
C PHE A 158 -10.22 -9.33 16.02
N LEU A 159 -11.41 -9.30 16.62
CA LEU A 159 -12.58 -10.08 16.23
C LEU A 159 -13.68 -9.17 15.72
N VAL A 160 -14.41 -9.66 14.71
CA VAL A 160 -15.64 -9.05 14.21
C VAL A 160 -16.69 -10.15 14.22
N ASP A 161 -17.86 -9.88 14.77
CA ASP A 161 -18.97 -10.84 14.79
C ASP A 161 -19.33 -11.27 13.36
N LYS A 162 -19.56 -12.57 13.15
CA LYS A 162 -19.83 -13.12 11.82
C LYS A 162 -21.07 -12.46 11.19
N GLU A 163 -22.07 -12.13 12.00
CA GLU A 163 -23.30 -11.45 11.56
C GLU A 163 -23.02 -10.05 10.99
N VAL A 164 -21.98 -9.36 11.49
CA VAL A 164 -21.54 -8.08 10.93
C VAL A 164 -20.94 -8.29 9.54
N ILE A 165 -20.10 -9.31 9.37
CA ILE A 165 -19.51 -9.68 8.08
C ILE A 165 -20.59 -10.05 7.06
N ASP A 166 -21.53 -10.91 7.46
CA ASP A 166 -22.62 -11.39 6.61
C ASP A 166 -23.57 -10.24 6.20
N GLY A 167 -23.73 -9.25 7.08
CA GLY A 167 -24.58 -8.07 6.85
C GLY A 167 -23.95 -6.96 6.00
N CYS A 168 -22.66 -7.04 5.68
CA CYS A 168 -21.97 -6.05 4.86
C CYS A 168 -22.42 -6.05 3.39
N GLU A 169 -22.15 -4.93 2.70
CA GLU A 169 -22.28 -4.85 1.24
C GLU A 169 -21.37 -5.86 0.54
N ARG A 170 -21.72 -6.25 -0.69
CA ARG A 170 -21.08 -7.36 -1.44
C ARG A 170 -19.55 -7.35 -1.39
N VAL A 171 -18.92 -6.24 -1.77
CA VAL A 171 -17.45 -6.11 -1.82
C VAL A 171 -16.84 -6.15 -0.42
N GLU A 172 -17.42 -5.44 0.54
CA GLU A 172 -16.94 -5.43 1.92
C GLU A 172 -17.06 -6.81 2.57
N ARG A 173 -18.18 -7.51 2.35
CA ARG A 173 -18.36 -8.89 2.79
C ARG A 173 -17.30 -9.81 2.21
N ILE A 174 -16.94 -9.68 0.92
CA ILE A 174 -15.86 -10.48 0.33
C ILE A 174 -14.53 -10.23 1.05
N VAL A 175 -14.19 -8.95 1.24
CA VAL A 175 -12.96 -8.50 1.88
C VAL A 175 -12.84 -9.03 3.30
N LEU A 176 -13.90 -8.87 4.10
CA LEU A 176 -13.93 -9.33 5.49
C LEU A 176 -14.00 -10.85 5.57
N SER A 177 -14.78 -11.53 4.71
CA SER A 177 -14.78 -12.99 4.69
C SER A 177 -13.41 -13.56 4.37
N ALA A 178 -12.64 -12.92 3.46
CA ALA A 178 -11.27 -13.33 3.17
C ALA A 178 -10.29 -13.08 4.33
N LEU A 179 -10.40 -11.92 4.97
CA LEU A 179 -9.52 -11.52 6.09
C LEU A 179 -9.75 -12.37 7.36
N TYR A 180 -10.96 -12.89 7.56
CA TYR A 180 -11.35 -13.66 8.75
C TYR A 180 -11.61 -15.14 8.45
N CYS A 181 -11.23 -15.66 7.28
CA CYS A 181 -11.59 -17.02 6.85
C CYS A 181 -10.96 -18.13 7.71
N ASP A 182 -9.89 -17.82 8.47
CA ASP A 182 -9.28 -18.70 9.45
C ASP A 182 -10.11 -18.84 10.74
N LEU A 183 -10.95 -17.86 11.06
CA LEU A 183 -11.88 -17.89 12.19
C LEU A 183 -13.29 -18.33 11.79
N TYR A 184 -13.74 -17.87 10.64
CA TYR A 184 -15.04 -18.16 10.08
C TYR A 184 -14.84 -18.81 8.70
N PRO A 185 -14.77 -20.15 8.62
CA PRO A 185 -14.55 -20.84 7.35
C PRO A 185 -15.51 -20.33 6.28
N ALA A 186 -14.94 -19.80 5.21
CA ALA A 186 -15.71 -19.25 4.11
C ALA A 186 -16.30 -20.39 3.26
N GLU A 187 -17.53 -20.19 2.80
CA GLU A 187 -18.20 -21.12 1.89
C GLU A 187 -17.67 -20.96 0.46
N LEU A 188 -17.69 -22.03 -0.34
CA LEU A 188 -17.24 -21.98 -1.75
C LEU A 188 -17.99 -20.93 -2.58
N SER A 189 -19.23 -20.61 -2.21
CA SER A 189 -20.02 -19.55 -2.85
C SER A 189 -19.36 -18.17 -2.79
N LEU A 190 -18.41 -17.94 -1.87
CA LEU A 190 -17.60 -16.72 -1.84
C LEU A 190 -16.77 -16.57 -3.13
N LEU A 191 -16.21 -17.68 -3.64
CA LEU A 191 -15.43 -17.65 -4.88
C LEU A 191 -16.32 -17.35 -6.10
N ASP A 192 -17.54 -17.89 -6.10
CA ASP A 192 -18.55 -17.57 -7.13
C ASP A 192 -18.94 -16.08 -7.07
N GLU A 193 -19.06 -15.50 -5.88
CA GLU A 193 -19.36 -14.08 -5.67
C GLU A 193 -18.22 -13.18 -6.17
N ILE A 194 -16.96 -13.56 -5.93
CA ILE A 194 -15.79 -12.87 -6.48
C ILE A 194 -15.84 -12.93 -8.02
N LEU A 195 -16.02 -14.11 -8.61
CA LEU A 195 -16.09 -14.27 -10.06
C LEU A 195 -17.26 -13.49 -10.68
N ALA A 196 -18.42 -13.44 -10.01
CA ALA A 196 -19.55 -12.64 -10.44
C ALA A 196 -19.21 -11.15 -10.46
N THR A 197 -18.49 -10.66 -9.44
CA THR A 197 -18.02 -9.28 -9.38
C THR A 197 -16.99 -8.98 -10.48
N LEU A 198 -16.08 -9.91 -10.77
CA LEU A 198 -15.09 -9.74 -11.84
C LEU A 198 -15.71 -9.71 -13.24
N LYS A 199 -16.84 -10.39 -13.45
CA LYS A 199 -17.59 -10.35 -14.72
C LYS A 199 -18.19 -8.96 -15.03
N GLU A 200 -18.33 -8.10 -14.04
CA GLU A 200 -18.77 -6.71 -14.23
C GLU A 200 -17.67 -5.84 -14.86
N GLY A 201 -16.44 -6.36 -14.96
CA GLY A 201 -15.30 -5.69 -15.57
C GLY A 201 -14.40 -4.99 -14.55
N MET A 202 -13.33 -4.38 -15.06
CA MET A 202 -12.36 -3.65 -14.25
C MET A 202 -13.02 -2.43 -13.61
N ASN A 203 -12.93 -2.31 -12.29
CA ASN A 203 -13.50 -1.21 -11.52
C ASN A 203 -12.57 -0.87 -10.34
N PRO A 204 -12.80 0.26 -9.62
CA PRO A 204 -11.94 0.69 -8.52
C PRO A 204 -11.79 -0.35 -7.38
N PHE A 205 -12.71 -1.30 -7.25
CA PHE A 205 -12.63 -2.36 -6.24
C PHE A 205 -11.92 -3.63 -6.73
N THR A 206 -11.61 -3.77 -8.02
CA THR A 206 -10.92 -4.96 -8.55
C THR A 206 -9.57 -5.23 -7.85
N PRO A 207 -8.70 -4.23 -7.57
CA PRO A 207 -7.49 -4.45 -6.77
C PRO A 207 -7.77 -5.01 -5.36
N VAL A 208 -8.87 -4.62 -4.75
CA VAL A 208 -9.28 -5.09 -3.41
C VAL A 208 -9.67 -6.57 -3.45
N LEU A 209 -10.29 -7.04 -4.54
CA LEU A 209 -10.52 -8.48 -4.76
C LEU A 209 -9.20 -9.24 -4.94
N GLY A 210 -8.20 -8.61 -5.57
CA GLY A 210 -6.83 -9.12 -5.63
C GLY A 210 -6.22 -9.32 -4.25
N LEU A 211 -6.28 -8.29 -3.40
CA LEU A 211 -5.81 -8.36 -2.00
C LEU A 211 -6.57 -9.41 -1.19
N SER A 212 -7.89 -9.51 -1.35
CA SER A 212 -8.72 -10.54 -0.71
C SER A 212 -8.26 -11.95 -1.09
N THR A 213 -7.88 -12.15 -2.36
CA THR A 213 -7.32 -13.42 -2.83
C THR A 213 -5.99 -13.75 -2.15
N LEU A 214 -5.15 -12.74 -1.87
CA LEU A 214 -3.91 -12.92 -1.10
C LEU A 214 -4.21 -13.34 0.35
N TRP A 215 -5.21 -12.75 1.00
CA TRP A 215 -5.59 -13.15 2.37
C TRP A 215 -6.16 -14.56 2.44
N LEU A 216 -7.02 -14.96 1.49
CA LEU A 216 -7.49 -16.35 1.39
C LEU A 216 -6.30 -17.33 1.31
N ARG A 217 -5.29 -17.00 0.48
CA ARG A 217 -4.05 -17.78 0.36
C ARG A 217 -3.28 -17.81 1.68
N ASP A 218 -3.06 -16.66 2.30
CA ASP A 218 -2.24 -16.53 3.52
C ASP A 218 -2.85 -17.29 4.71
N HIS A 219 -4.18 -17.35 4.77
CA HIS A 219 -4.94 -18.12 5.76
C HIS A 219 -5.21 -19.57 5.35
N ASN A 220 -4.67 -20.04 4.21
CA ASN A 220 -4.88 -21.41 3.70
C ASN A 220 -6.37 -21.76 3.49
N CYS A 221 -7.19 -20.77 3.16
CA CYS A 221 -8.60 -20.97 2.84
C CYS A 221 -8.73 -21.41 1.38
N PHE A 222 -9.56 -22.43 1.14
CA PHE A 222 -9.75 -23.03 -0.19
C PHE A 222 -8.46 -23.62 -0.80
N LEU A 223 -7.56 -24.15 0.04
CA LEU A 223 -6.38 -24.87 -0.44
C LEU A 223 -6.79 -25.97 -1.43
N ASN A 224 -6.17 -25.95 -2.61
CA ASN A 224 -6.41 -26.87 -3.72
C ASN A 224 -7.75 -26.71 -4.44
N GLU A 225 -8.55 -25.68 -4.13
CA GLU A 225 -9.79 -25.42 -4.86
C GLU A 225 -9.50 -24.81 -6.25
N PRO A 226 -9.89 -25.46 -7.36
CA PRO A 226 -9.61 -24.95 -8.70
C PRO A 226 -10.25 -23.57 -8.97
N GLN A 227 -11.36 -23.26 -8.30
CA GLN A 227 -12.02 -21.96 -8.43
C GLN A 227 -11.15 -20.81 -7.90
N LEU A 228 -10.34 -21.02 -6.86
CA LEU A 228 -9.43 -20.00 -6.36
C LEU A 228 -8.34 -19.69 -7.40
N MET A 229 -7.85 -20.72 -8.09
CA MET A 229 -6.92 -20.54 -9.21
C MET A 229 -7.57 -19.78 -10.38
N LEU A 230 -8.86 -20.05 -10.67
CA LEU A 230 -9.61 -19.31 -11.68
C LEU A 230 -9.73 -17.82 -11.31
N VAL A 231 -10.13 -17.49 -10.08
CA VAL A 231 -10.19 -16.11 -9.57
C VAL A 231 -8.84 -15.40 -9.76
N ARG A 232 -7.75 -16.03 -9.30
CA ARG A 232 -6.39 -15.48 -9.41
C ARG A 232 -5.99 -15.20 -10.86
N ASN A 233 -6.23 -16.14 -11.75
CA ASN A 233 -5.87 -16.01 -13.17
C ASN A 233 -6.74 -14.95 -13.86
N THR A 234 -8.05 -14.88 -13.55
CA THR A 234 -8.96 -13.85 -14.07
C THR A 234 -8.52 -12.45 -13.65
N LEU A 235 -8.21 -12.24 -12.36
CA LEU A 235 -7.66 -10.98 -11.86
C LEU A 235 -6.39 -10.56 -12.60
N SER A 236 -5.46 -11.49 -12.80
CA SER A 236 -4.18 -11.22 -13.46
C SER A 236 -4.38 -10.81 -14.92
N VAL A 237 -5.27 -11.49 -15.66
CA VAL A 237 -5.63 -11.09 -17.02
C VAL A 237 -6.27 -9.70 -17.04
N MET A 238 -7.18 -9.40 -16.10
CA MET A 238 -7.80 -8.07 -16.00
C MET A 238 -6.78 -6.97 -15.73
N PHE A 239 -5.85 -7.18 -14.80
CA PHE A 239 -4.79 -6.20 -14.49
C PHE A 239 -3.86 -5.98 -15.69
N LYS A 240 -3.44 -7.05 -16.36
CA LYS A 240 -2.62 -6.95 -17.58
C LYS A 240 -3.35 -6.16 -18.67
N ASN A 241 -4.60 -6.52 -18.98
CA ASN A 241 -5.37 -5.84 -20.02
C ASN A 241 -5.59 -4.37 -19.68
N HIS A 242 -5.90 -4.06 -18.42
CA HIS A 242 -6.07 -2.67 -17.96
C HIS A 242 -4.79 -1.84 -18.14
N LEU A 243 -3.62 -2.40 -17.79
CA LEU A 243 -2.32 -1.77 -18.03
C LEU A 243 -1.99 -1.62 -19.53
N GLN A 244 -2.35 -2.60 -20.37
CA GLN A 244 -2.15 -2.51 -21.82
C GLN A 244 -3.04 -1.43 -22.46
N GLU A 245 -4.29 -1.31 -22.02
CA GLU A 245 -5.26 -0.36 -22.58
C GLU A 245 -5.07 1.07 -22.08
N LYS A 246 -4.71 1.23 -20.80
CA LYS A 246 -4.65 2.56 -20.13
C LYS A 246 -3.22 3.02 -19.83
N GLY A 247 -2.23 2.14 -19.97
CA GLY A 247 -0.85 2.42 -19.59
C GLY A 247 -0.70 2.75 -18.10
N LEU A 248 0.38 3.48 -17.78
CA LEU A 248 0.66 3.95 -16.42
C LEU A 248 -0.19 5.16 -15.99
N ALA A 249 -0.98 5.74 -16.91
CA ALA A 249 -1.82 6.91 -16.65
C ALA A 249 -3.11 6.59 -15.87
N THR A 250 -3.41 5.31 -15.63
CA THR A 250 -4.50 4.92 -14.74
C THR A 250 -4.11 5.05 -13.27
N SER A 251 -5.05 5.52 -12.43
CA SER A 251 -4.87 5.61 -10.98
C SER A 251 -4.60 4.25 -10.30
N MET A 252 -4.93 3.15 -10.98
CA MET A 252 -4.72 1.79 -10.47
C MET A 252 -3.39 1.17 -10.94
N ALA A 253 -2.54 1.89 -11.67
CA ALA A 253 -1.35 1.32 -12.30
C ALA A 253 -0.42 0.64 -11.29
N GLY A 254 -0.13 1.30 -10.17
CA GLY A 254 0.69 0.74 -9.11
C GLY A 254 0.08 -0.53 -8.51
N GLN A 255 -1.23 -0.52 -8.24
CA GLN A 255 -1.93 -1.68 -7.67
C GLN A 255 -1.91 -2.86 -8.64
N CYS A 256 -2.20 -2.63 -9.93
CA CYS A 256 -2.15 -3.67 -10.95
C CYS A 256 -0.75 -4.29 -11.06
N LEU A 257 0.31 -3.49 -11.10
CA LEU A 257 1.69 -3.97 -11.18
C LEU A 257 2.06 -4.83 -9.95
N ALA A 258 1.81 -4.32 -8.75
CA ALA A 258 2.10 -5.06 -7.51
C ALA A 258 1.32 -6.38 -7.43
N LEU A 259 0.05 -6.36 -7.81
CA LEU A 259 -0.81 -7.55 -7.73
C LEU A 259 -0.49 -8.58 -8.81
N LEU A 260 -0.05 -8.20 -10.02
CA LEU A 260 0.44 -9.18 -11.02
C LEU A 260 1.59 -10.01 -10.45
N PHE A 261 2.53 -9.33 -9.80
CA PHE A 261 3.63 -9.95 -9.10
C PHE A 261 3.17 -10.89 -7.97
N GLU A 262 2.29 -10.42 -7.08
CA GLU A 262 1.83 -11.16 -5.90
C GLU A 262 0.87 -12.32 -6.20
N LEU A 263 0.11 -12.20 -7.29
CA LEU A 263 -0.70 -13.29 -7.82
C LEU A 263 0.13 -14.30 -8.61
N ASN A 264 1.47 -14.18 -8.58
CA ASN A 264 2.44 -15.09 -9.20
C ASN A 264 2.33 -15.12 -10.73
N HIS A 265 2.19 -13.94 -11.33
CA HIS A 265 2.22 -13.70 -12.77
C HIS A 265 3.25 -12.61 -13.17
N PRO A 266 4.52 -12.70 -12.72
CA PRO A 266 5.55 -11.72 -13.08
C PRO A 266 5.76 -11.62 -14.60
N GLU A 267 5.54 -12.71 -15.35
CA GLU A 267 5.65 -12.75 -16.81
C GLU A 267 4.63 -11.87 -17.55
N MET A 268 3.60 -11.39 -16.84
CA MET A 268 2.61 -10.46 -17.39
C MET A 268 3.03 -9.00 -17.26
N VAL A 269 4.09 -8.69 -16.51
CA VAL A 269 4.65 -7.36 -16.34
C VAL A 269 5.66 -7.10 -17.46
N GLN A 270 5.52 -5.97 -18.15
CA GLN A 270 6.44 -5.55 -19.20
C GLN A 270 7.55 -4.67 -18.61
N ASP A 271 8.80 -4.88 -19.02
CA ASP A 271 9.96 -4.12 -18.53
C ASP A 271 9.80 -2.61 -18.78
N GLU A 272 9.18 -2.24 -19.90
CA GLU A 272 8.90 -0.86 -20.27
C GLU A 272 7.97 -0.17 -19.26
N TRP A 273 7.07 -0.91 -18.62
CA TRP A 273 6.23 -0.36 -17.54
C TRP A 273 7.05 -0.02 -16.31
N LEU A 274 8.00 -0.87 -15.92
CA LEU A 274 8.87 -0.61 -14.77
C LEU A 274 9.86 0.52 -15.05
N GLN A 275 10.38 0.60 -16.27
CA GLN A 275 11.19 1.74 -16.71
C GLN A 275 10.38 3.04 -16.66
N GLY A 276 9.16 3.06 -17.21
CA GLY A 276 8.29 4.24 -17.17
C GLY A 276 7.89 4.66 -15.75
N VAL A 277 7.73 3.70 -14.83
CA VAL A 277 7.58 3.98 -13.40
C VAL A 277 8.82 4.66 -12.86
N ALA A 278 10.01 4.10 -13.11
CA ALA A 278 11.25 4.65 -12.58
C ALA A 278 11.54 6.08 -13.06
N GLU A 279 11.26 6.37 -14.33
CA GLU A 279 11.44 7.69 -14.96
C GLU A 279 10.44 8.73 -14.45
N ALA A 280 9.27 8.30 -13.96
CA ALA A 280 8.19 9.18 -13.51
C ALA A 280 8.20 9.49 -12.00
N GLN A 281 9.21 9.03 -11.26
CA GLN A 281 9.33 9.33 -9.84
C GLN A 281 9.65 10.82 -9.63
N ASN A 282 8.93 11.47 -8.72
CA ASN A 282 9.23 12.85 -8.35
C ASN A 282 10.54 12.93 -7.54
N ASP A 283 11.15 14.11 -7.47
CA ASP A 283 12.41 14.34 -6.74
C ASP A 283 12.32 13.94 -5.25
N GLU A 284 11.15 14.11 -4.63
CA GLU A 284 10.91 13.70 -3.26
C GLU A 284 10.69 12.19 -3.06
N GLY A 285 10.76 11.39 -4.14
CA GLY A 285 10.69 9.94 -4.09
C GLY A 285 9.31 9.31 -4.17
N GLY A 286 8.24 10.10 -4.10
CA GLY A 286 6.89 9.60 -4.36
C GLY A 286 6.54 9.61 -5.85
N TRP A 287 5.40 9.01 -6.17
CA TRP A 287 4.78 9.06 -7.50
C TRP A 287 3.42 9.72 -7.45
N PRO A 288 3.01 10.40 -8.53
CA PRO A 288 1.67 10.95 -8.62
C PRO A 288 0.60 9.86 -8.72
N THR A 289 -0.67 10.24 -8.53
CA THR A 289 -1.80 9.31 -8.66
C THR A 289 -1.82 8.64 -10.05
N ALA A 290 -1.53 9.38 -11.11
CA ALA A 290 -1.52 8.91 -12.50
C ALA A 290 -0.22 9.32 -13.21
N ILE A 291 0.56 8.34 -13.66
CA ILE A 291 1.88 8.56 -14.28
C ILE A 291 1.73 9.00 -15.74
N GLY A 292 2.57 9.92 -16.20
CA GLY A 292 2.65 10.30 -17.62
C GLY A 292 1.64 11.36 -18.08
N THR A 293 0.93 12.01 -17.16
CA THR A 293 -0.06 13.06 -17.48
C THR A 293 0.53 14.47 -17.67
N GLY A 294 1.85 14.58 -17.85
CA GLY A 294 2.53 15.79 -18.36
C GLY A 294 2.78 16.94 -17.37
N ASN A 295 2.29 16.85 -16.14
CA ASN A 295 2.60 17.81 -15.06
C ASN A 295 3.19 17.07 -13.86
N GLN A 296 4.20 17.65 -13.20
CA GLN A 296 4.63 17.22 -11.87
C GLN A 296 3.43 17.36 -10.91
N GLN A 297 2.72 16.25 -10.75
CA GLN A 297 1.61 16.14 -9.81
C GLN A 297 2.17 15.82 -8.43
N SER A 298 1.45 16.23 -7.39
CA SER A 298 1.80 15.88 -6.01
C SER A 298 1.90 14.37 -5.84
N SER A 299 2.94 13.94 -5.13
CA SER A 299 3.08 12.53 -4.77
C SER A 299 1.87 12.02 -4.00
N ASN A 300 1.42 10.83 -4.38
CA ASN A 300 0.34 10.09 -3.76
C ASN A 300 0.92 8.89 -2.99
N GLY A 301 0.66 8.81 -1.69
CA GLY A 301 1.16 7.73 -0.84
C GLY A 301 0.66 6.34 -1.28
N MET A 302 -0.58 6.23 -1.76
CA MET A 302 -1.15 4.95 -2.19
C MET A 302 -0.47 4.43 -3.44
N THR A 303 -0.31 5.27 -4.46
CA THR A 303 0.43 4.92 -5.68
C THR A 303 1.87 4.57 -5.32
N THR A 304 2.53 5.39 -4.49
CA THR A 304 3.91 5.16 -4.07
C THR A 304 4.09 3.82 -3.35
N THR A 305 3.18 3.47 -2.45
CA THR A 305 3.21 2.20 -1.70
C THR A 305 3.15 0.99 -2.64
N HIS A 306 2.28 1.02 -3.65
CA HIS A 306 2.15 -0.10 -4.57
C HIS A 306 3.27 -0.14 -5.63
N LEU A 307 3.77 1.00 -6.08
CA LEU A 307 4.90 1.03 -7.01
C LEU A 307 6.18 0.54 -6.36
N VAL A 308 6.47 0.95 -5.12
CA VAL A 308 7.64 0.41 -4.40
C VAL A 308 7.49 -1.09 -4.15
N TRP A 309 6.26 -1.58 -3.90
CA TRP A 309 5.98 -3.02 -3.80
C TRP A 309 6.32 -3.77 -5.09
N ALA A 310 5.85 -3.26 -6.24
CA ALA A 310 6.16 -3.85 -7.54
C ALA A 310 7.68 -3.86 -7.82
N LEU A 311 8.37 -2.74 -7.57
CA LEU A 311 9.81 -2.63 -7.76
C LEU A 311 10.61 -3.55 -6.83
N LEU A 312 10.17 -3.72 -5.57
CA LEU A 312 10.77 -4.66 -4.61
C LEU A 312 10.59 -6.12 -5.06
N GLN A 313 9.39 -6.51 -5.51
CA GLN A 313 9.19 -7.87 -6.00
C GLN A 313 9.98 -8.15 -7.28
N HIS A 314 10.12 -7.17 -8.17
CA HIS A 314 11.02 -7.28 -9.32
C HIS A 314 12.48 -7.42 -8.91
N ALA A 315 12.93 -6.62 -7.94
CA ALA A 315 14.31 -6.64 -7.45
C ALA A 315 14.68 -7.93 -6.69
N ILE A 316 13.71 -8.53 -6.01
CA ILE A 316 13.89 -9.69 -5.13
C ILE A 316 12.80 -10.73 -5.46
N PRO A 317 12.87 -11.38 -6.64
CA PRO A 317 11.82 -12.29 -7.09
C PRO A 317 11.65 -13.50 -6.19
N ASP A 318 12.74 -13.95 -5.55
CA ASP A 318 12.78 -15.10 -4.64
C ASP A 318 12.51 -14.73 -3.17
N ALA A 319 11.93 -13.55 -2.91
CA ALA A 319 11.55 -13.16 -1.55
C ALA A 319 10.65 -14.22 -0.88
N PRO A 320 10.84 -14.50 0.42
CA PRO A 320 10.11 -15.54 1.11
C PRO A 320 8.60 -15.30 1.06
N LYS A 321 7.84 -16.41 1.00
CA LYS A 321 6.40 -16.36 1.22
C LYS A 321 6.14 -15.82 2.62
N THR A 322 5.58 -14.64 2.68
CA THR A 322 5.30 -13.91 3.91
C THR A 322 3.81 -13.61 3.92
N PRO A 323 3.06 -13.93 4.98
CA PRO A 323 1.66 -13.57 5.04
C PRO A 323 1.51 -12.07 5.33
N MET A 324 0.53 -11.43 4.70
CA MET A 324 0.19 -10.03 4.96
C MET A 324 -0.39 -9.88 6.37
N VAL A 325 -1.33 -10.76 6.72
CA VAL A 325 -1.93 -10.86 8.05
C VAL A 325 -1.04 -11.72 8.93
N GLN A 326 -0.57 -11.18 10.05
CA GLN A 326 0.23 -11.97 10.99
C GLN A 326 -0.68 -12.99 11.68
N SER A 327 -0.20 -14.22 11.88
CA SER A 327 -0.92 -15.20 12.68
C SER A 327 -0.89 -14.79 14.16
N VAL A 328 -1.94 -15.14 14.90
CA VAL A 328 -1.94 -14.99 16.37
C VAL A 328 -0.79 -15.83 16.91
N SER A 329 0.22 -15.19 17.51
CA SER A 329 1.32 -15.91 18.13
C SER A 329 0.79 -16.73 19.29
N ALA A 330 1.11 -18.03 19.33
CA ALA A 330 0.70 -18.94 20.39
C ALA A 330 1.26 -18.55 21.79
N GLU A 331 2.13 -17.54 21.85
CA GLU A 331 2.78 -17.06 23.08
C GLU A 331 1.86 -16.26 24.01
N ASN A 332 0.71 -15.76 23.52
CA ASN A 332 -0.26 -15.04 24.37
C ASN A 332 -1.25 -15.96 25.11
N ASN A 333 -1.13 -17.29 24.98
CA ASN A 333 -1.95 -18.28 25.68
C ASN A 333 -1.22 -18.96 26.87
N LYS A 334 -0.25 -18.28 27.49
CA LYS A 334 0.45 -18.77 28.69
C LYS A 334 0.14 -17.95 29.93
#